data_AF-A0ABD6EPX8-F1
#
_entry.id   AF-A0ABD6EPX8-F1
#
_cell.length_a   1.000
_cell.length_b   1.000
_cell.length_c   1.000
_cell.angle_alpha   90.00
_cell.angle_beta   90.00
_cell.angle_gamma   90.00
#
_symmetry.space_group_name_H-M   'P 1'
#
loop_
_entity.id
_entity.type
_entity.pdbx_description
1 polymer ?
#
loop_
_entity_poly.entity_id
_entity_poly.type
_entity_poly.pdbx_seq_one_letter_code
_entity_poly.pdbx_strand_id
1 'polypeptide(L)'
;MAFRCRFPYLLRAGSNLHQSHRGLLSKKFLLQVEWGHGHERMGKFSLGGDYEWIAAVQKKFAGGGMASAIDVDVAVCGADEKDQLDDIIELMYKLRHTKFAADVLPSSEYAIIRAALKHNAVDLLFKVLSDPINYGIFLNEHSACLLVDYLLESNNVAGAAKVATIVMQQEMFSSTLANILCIYALLKWTELSPSQRLFDKVVLPPVKQEEVNEEDQVTLRNLHITAFDTSCRL
;
A
#
# COMPACT_ATOMS: atom_id res chain seq x y z
N MET A 1 -57.55 -38.17 16.28
CA MET A 1 -56.13 -38.37 15.92
C MET A 1 -55.35 -37.14 16.35
N ALA A 2 -54.64 -37.21 17.46
CA ALA A 2 -53.81 -36.12 17.99
C ALA A 2 -52.41 -36.68 18.23
N PHE A 3 -51.44 -36.30 17.39
CA PHE A 3 -50.04 -36.67 17.58
C PHE A 3 -49.40 -35.71 18.59
N ARG A 4 -49.13 -36.24 19.78
CA ARG A 4 -48.24 -35.62 20.77
C ARG A 4 -46.79 -35.82 20.32
N CYS A 5 -46.14 -34.79 19.80
CA CYS A 5 -44.68 -34.76 19.74
C CYS A 5 -44.16 -34.25 21.10
N ARG A 6 -43.55 -35.15 21.87
CA ARG A 6 -42.69 -34.81 23.01
C ARG A 6 -41.38 -34.26 22.45
N PHE A 7 -41.13 -32.97 22.61
CA PHE A 7 -39.78 -32.42 22.60
C PHE A 7 -39.37 -32.16 24.06
N PRO A 8 -38.37 -32.87 24.60
CA PRO A 8 -37.81 -32.50 25.88
C PRO A 8 -36.91 -31.27 25.69
N TYR A 9 -37.18 -30.27 26.52
CA TYR A 9 -36.27 -29.17 26.83
C TYR A 9 -35.02 -29.69 27.54
N LEU A 10 -33.98 -28.85 27.55
CA LEU A 10 -32.77 -28.86 28.39
C LEU A 10 -31.63 -29.78 27.88
N LEU A 11 -30.37 -29.37 27.76
CA LEU A 11 -29.62 -28.36 28.51
C LEU A 11 -28.58 -27.61 27.66
N ARG A 12 -28.42 -26.36 28.07
CA ARG A 12 -27.35 -25.39 27.82
C ARG A 12 -25.97 -26.03 27.99
N ALA A 13 -25.23 -26.21 26.89
CA ALA A 13 -23.78 -26.35 26.94
C ALA A 13 -23.18 -24.95 26.71
N GLY A 14 -22.76 -24.31 27.79
CA GLY A 14 -21.93 -23.12 27.72
C GLY A 14 -20.56 -23.50 27.17
N SER A 15 -20.40 -23.43 25.85
CA SER A 15 -19.07 -23.40 25.26
C SER A 15 -18.50 -22.02 25.54
N ASN A 16 -17.43 -21.98 26.33
CA ASN A 16 -16.53 -20.84 26.38
C ASN A 16 -15.98 -20.65 24.96
N LEU A 17 -16.67 -19.83 24.16
CA LEU A 17 -16.10 -19.23 22.97
C LEU A 17 -14.97 -18.34 23.46
N HIS A 18 -13.77 -18.91 23.55
CA HIS A 18 -12.58 -18.11 23.32
C HIS A 18 -12.74 -17.55 21.91
N GLN A 19 -13.32 -16.35 21.81
CA GLN A 19 -13.21 -15.49 20.64
C GLN A 19 -11.73 -15.10 20.52
N SER A 20 -10.90 -16.05 20.13
CA SER A 20 -9.67 -15.72 19.45
C SER A 20 -10.14 -15.03 18.19
N HIS A 21 -9.97 -13.71 18.12
CA HIS A 21 -10.05 -12.98 16.85
C HIS A 21 -9.16 -13.75 15.87
N ARG A 22 -9.77 -14.46 14.93
CA ARG A 22 -9.06 -15.10 13.84
C ARG A 22 -8.86 -13.98 12.83
N GLY A 23 -7.61 -13.59 12.58
CA GLY A 23 -7.27 -12.81 11.39
C GLY A 23 -7.81 -13.49 10.14
N LEU A 24 -8.10 -12.74 9.08
CA LEU A 24 -8.58 -13.35 7.82
C LEU A 24 -7.53 -14.31 7.28
N LEU A 25 -6.25 -13.96 7.43
CA LEU A 25 -5.13 -14.77 7.02
C LEU A 25 -4.48 -15.50 8.20
N SER A 26 -3.85 -16.64 7.87
CA SER A 26 -3.08 -17.40 8.86
C SER A 26 -1.79 -16.66 9.20
N LYS A 27 -1.31 -16.77 10.45
CA LYS A 27 -0.02 -16.19 10.86
C LYS A 27 1.17 -16.66 10.02
N LYS A 28 1.09 -17.84 9.40
CA LYS A 28 2.13 -18.37 8.50
C LYS A 28 2.21 -17.59 7.19
N PHE A 29 1.11 -16.96 6.75
CA PHE A 29 1.07 -16.16 5.52
C PHE A 29 1.97 -14.92 5.60
N LEU A 30 2.29 -14.45 6.81
CA LEU A 30 3.23 -13.34 7.02
C LEU A 30 4.67 -13.67 6.61
N LEU A 31 5.03 -14.96 6.52
CA LEU A 31 6.37 -15.43 6.14
C LEU A 31 7.48 -14.73 6.96
N GLN A 32 7.28 -14.62 8.28
CA GLN A 32 8.19 -13.88 9.15
C GLN A 32 9.58 -14.54 9.23
N VAL A 33 9.64 -15.88 9.17
CA VAL A 33 10.90 -16.61 9.23
C VAL A 33 11.71 -16.39 7.96
N GLU A 34 11.06 -16.54 6.81
CA GLU A 34 11.67 -16.35 5.50
C GLU A 34 12.11 -14.88 5.29
N TRP A 35 11.28 -13.93 5.74
CA TRP A 35 11.62 -12.51 5.74
C TRP A 35 12.83 -12.20 6.63
N GLY A 36 12.87 -12.75 7.84
CA GLY A 36 14.00 -12.58 8.77
C GLY A 36 15.31 -13.08 8.20
N HIS A 37 15.33 -14.27 7.57
CA HIS A 37 16.53 -14.77 6.89
C HIS A 37 17.01 -13.86 5.75
N GLY A 38 16.09 -13.21 5.04
CA GLY A 38 16.41 -12.22 4.02
C GLY A 38 17.07 -10.98 4.61
N HIS A 39 16.50 -10.44 5.68
CA HIS A 39 17.02 -9.28 6.39
C HIS A 39 18.42 -9.53 6.98
N GLU A 40 18.65 -10.69 7.61
CA GLU A 40 19.98 -11.10 8.09
C GLU A 40 21.04 -11.19 6.98
N ARG A 41 20.63 -11.59 5.77
CA ARG A 41 21.54 -11.59 4.61
C ARG A 41 21.87 -10.17 4.16
N MET A 42 20.92 -9.25 4.23
CA MET A 42 21.12 -7.86 3.85
C MET A 42 22.00 -7.11 4.86
N GLY A 43 21.86 -7.40 6.15
CA GLY A 43 22.72 -6.86 7.21
C GLY A 43 24.21 -7.21 7.06
N LYS A 44 24.56 -8.25 6.28
CA LYS A 44 25.96 -8.58 5.96
C LYS A 44 26.60 -7.60 4.97
N PHE A 45 25.79 -6.89 4.17
CA PHE A 45 26.25 -5.88 3.24
C PHE A 45 26.36 -4.49 3.90
N SER A 46 25.65 -4.28 5.02
CA SER A 46 25.75 -3.08 5.85
C SER A 46 27.12 -3.01 6.52
N LEU A 47 28.05 -2.23 5.97
CA LEU A 47 29.43 -2.05 6.46
C LEU A 47 29.50 -1.18 7.74
N GLY A 48 28.89 -1.63 8.85
CA GLY A 48 29.01 -0.98 10.18
C GLY A 48 27.69 -0.63 10.87
N GLY A 49 26.56 -0.81 10.17
CA GLY A 49 25.20 -0.67 10.70
C GLY A 49 24.23 -0.33 9.58
N ASP A 50 22.95 -0.67 9.75
CA ASP A 50 21.95 -0.47 8.69
C ASP A 50 21.75 1.01 8.36
N TYR A 51 21.83 1.89 9.38
CA TYR A 51 21.75 3.34 9.19
C TYR A 51 22.94 3.92 8.43
N GLU A 52 24.15 3.38 8.63
CA GLU A 52 25.36 3.88 7.98
C GLU A 52 25.31 3.68 6.45
N TRP A 53 24.73 2.55 6.01
CA TRP A 53 24.56 2.29 4.60
C TRP A 53 23.53 3.23 3.96
N ILE A 54 22.40 3.50 4.63
CA ILE A 54 21.40 4.49 4.19
C ILE A 54 22.07 5.86 3.98
N ALA A 55 22.85 6.33 4.96
CA ALA A 55 23.57 7.61 4.86
C ALA A 55 24.61 7.62 3.72
N ALA A 56 25.31 6.50 3.49
CA ALA A 56 26.25 6.35 2.38
C ALA A 56 25.56 6.48 1.02
N VAL A 57 24.37 5.89 0.86
CA VAL A 57 23.56 6.00 -0.36
C VAL A 57 23.01 7.41 -0.54
N GLN A 58 22.53 8.05 0.53
CA GLN A 58 22.10 9.46 0.49
C GLN A 58 23.24 10.39 0.03
N LYS A 59 24.47 10.15 0.50
CA LYS A 59 25.66 10.91 0.07
C LYS A 59 25.97 10.74 -1.42
N LYS A 60 25.74 9.56 -2.00
CA LYS A 60 25.89 9.34 -3.45
C LYS A 60 24.96 10.25 -4.25
N PHE A 61 23.72 10.43 -3.80
CA PHE A 61 22.78 11.37 -4.41
C PHE A 61 23.15 12.84 -4.18
N ALA A 62 23.61 13.20 -2.97
CA ALA A 62 23.99 14.58 -2.65
C ALA A 62 25.22 15.08 -3.44
N GLY A 63 26.14 14.18 -3.80
CA GLY A 63 27.34 14.51 -4.57
C GLY A 63 27.11 14.72 -6.08
N GLY A 64 25.84 14.79 -6.54
CA GLY A 64 25.50 14.83 -7.97
C GLY A 64 25.70 13.49 -8.70
N GLY A 65 26.08 12.44 -7.97
CA GLY A 65 26.14 11.08 -8.46
C GLY A 65 24.75 10.44 -8.49
N MET A 66 24.66 9.29 -9.15
CA MET A 66 23.47 8.44 -9.12
C MET A 66 23.81 7.17 -8.35
N ALA A 67 23.03 6.83 -7.33
CA ALA A 67 23.12 5.52 -6.71
C ALA A 67 22.56 4.45 -7.65
N SER A 68 23.12 3.25 -7.61
CA SER A 68 22.56 2.12 -8.36
C SER A 68 21.28 1.63 -7.70
N ALA A 69 20.38 1.01 -8.47
CA ALA A 69 19.16 0.42 -7.91
C ALA A 69 19.45 -0.66 -6.85
N ILE A 70 20.58 -1.37 -6.99
CA ILE A 70 21.05 -2.38 -6.02
C ILE A 70 21.49 -1.72 -4.71
N ASP A 71 22.21 -0.61 -4.77
CA ASP A 71 22.62 0.13 -3.55
C ASP A 71 21.39 0.55 -2.73
N VAL A 72 20.36 1.04 -3.43
CA VAL A 72 19.09 1.45 -2.84
C VAL A 72 18.33 0.24 -2.28
N ASP A 73 18.26 -0.87 -3.02
CA ASP A 73 17.61 -2.11 -2.55
C ASP A 73 18.23 -2.64 -1.25
N VAL A 74 19.57 -2.65 -1.14
CA VAL A 74 20.26 -3.06 0.08
C VAL A 74 19.92 -2.12 1.24
N ALA A 75 19.88 -0.80 1.00
CA ALA A 75 19.51 0.18 2.03
C ALA A 75 18.07 0.03 2.50
N VAL A 76 17.14 -0.17 1.57
CA VAL A 76 15.71 -0.31 1.86
C VAL A 76 15.43 -1.64 2.57
N CYS A 77 16.02 -2.75 2.12
CA CYS A 77 15.82 -4.07 2.73
C CYS A 77 16.54 -4.24 4.08
N GLY A 78 17.62 -3.49 4.30
CA GLY A 78 18.35 -3.45 5.56
C GLY A 78 17.72 -2.53 6.62
N ALA A 79 16.82 -1.62 6.23
CA ALA A 79 16.15 -0.75 7.19
C ALA A 79 15.21 -1.53 8.11
N ASP A 80 15.31 -1.29 9.41
CA ASP A 80 14.53 -1.99 10.44
C ASP A 80 13.83 -1.05 11.43
N GLU A 81 14.34 0.18 11.57
CA GLU A 81 13.87 1.17 12.55
C GLU A 81 12.84 2.13 11.94
N LYS A 82 12.07 2.79 12.80
CA LYS A 82 10.94 3.63 12.36
C LYS A 82 11.39 4.97 11.78
N ASP A 83 12.42 5.56 12.35
CA ASP A 83 13.04 6.81 11.91
C ASP A 83 13.68 6.69 10.52
N GLN A 84 14.10 5.48 10.13
CA GLN A 84 14.63 5.19 8.81
C GLN A 84 13.58 5.23 7.68
N LEU A 85 12.28 5.18 7.99
CA LEU A 85 11.23 5.06 6.97
C LEU A 85 11.18 6.25 6.00
N ASP A 86 11.32 7.47 6.52
CA ASP A 86 11.30 8.67 5.67
C ASP A 86 12.57 8.71 4.80
N ASP A 87 13.71 8.31 5.34
CA ASP A 87 14.98 8.25 4.61
C ASP A 87 14.91 7.26 3.44
N ILE A 88 14.41 6.03 3.65
CA ILE A 88 14.32 5.02 2.58
C ILE A 88 13.29 5.39 1.51
N ILE A 89 12.20 6.08 1.87
CA ILE A 89 11.21 6.58 0.91
C ILE A 89 11.81 7.71 0.08
N GLU A 90 12.61 8.59 0.70
CA GLU A 90 13.35 9.62 -0.01
C GLU A 90 14.36 9.02 -0.99
N LEU A 91 15.04 7.94 -0.62
CA LEU A 91 15.93 7.20 -1.53
C LEU A 91 15.18 6.66 -2.75
N MET A 92 13.98 6.08 -2.57
CA MET A 92 13.15 5.61 -3.68
C MET A 92 12.67 6.75 -4.57
N TYR A 93 12.22 7.86 -3.97
CA TYR A 93 11.86 9.07 -4.69
C TYR A 93 13.02 9.57 -5.56
N LYS A 94 14.23 9.68 -4.99
CA LYS A 94 15.43 10.09 -5.72
C LYS A 94 15.77 9.10 -6.84
N LEU A 95 15.75 7.80 -6.57
CA LEU A 95 16.01 6.76 -7.58
C LEU A 95 15.05 6.86 -8.77
N ARG A 96 13.75 7.10 -8.49
CA ARG A 96 12.71 7.27 -9.51
C ARG A 96 12.97 8.47 -10.43
N HIS A 97 13.68 9.49 -9.95
CA HIS A 97 14.09 10.67 -10.70
C HIS A 97 15.49 10.53 -11.33
N THR A 98 15.97 9.28 -11.50
CA THR A 98 17.21 8.98 -12.22
C THR A 98 16.97 8.10 -13.43
N LYS A 99 18.01 7.90 -14.24
CA LYS A 99 18.00 6.95 -15.36
C LYS A 99 17.82 5.48 -14.95
N PHE A 100 18.03 5.16 -13.67
CA PHE A 100 17.90 3.81 -13.12
C PHE A 100 16.50 3.52 -12.57
N ALA A 101 15.52 4.39 -12.83
CA ALA A 101 14.14 4.24 -12.37
C ALA A 101 13.46 2.94 -12.83
N ALA A 102 13.87 2.40 -13.98
CA ALA A 102 13.36 1.13 -14.50
C ALA A 102 14.02 -0.10 -13.87
N ASP A 103 15.16 0.08 -13.22
CA ASP A 103 15.96 -1.00 -12.61
C ASP A 103 15.59 -1.25 -11.14
N VAL A 104 14.53 -0.60 -10.64
CA VAL A 104 14.01 -0.81 -9.28
C VAL A 104 13.70 -2.29 -9.06
N LEU A 105 14.17 -2.83 -7.94
CA LEU A 105 13.96 -4.21 -7.59
C LEU A 105 12.60 -4.39 -6.86
N PRO A 106 11.84 -5.46 -7.14
CA PRO A 106 10.60 -5.76 -6.42
C PRO A 106 10.80 -5.98 -4.91
N SER A 107 12.01 -6.33 -4.49
CA SER A 107 12.38 -6.46 -3.07
C SER A 107 12.31 -5.13 -2.34
N SER A 108 12.77 -4.03 -2.94
CA SER A 108 12.67 -2.68 -2.38
C SER A 108 11.21 -2.29 -2.10
N GLU A 109 10.32 -2.51 -3.08
CA GLU A 109 8.90 -2.18 -2.95
C GLU A 109 8.25 -2.97 -1.82
N TYR A 110 8.52 -4.27 -1.79
CA TYR A 110 8.02 -5.17 -0.77
C TYR A 110 8.54 -4.82 0.63
N ALA A 111 9.83 -4.47 0.74
CA ALA A 111 10.49 -4.07 1.98
C ALA A 111 9.86 -2.81 2.59
N ILE A 112 9.55 -1.80 1.78
CA ILE A 112 8.90 -0.57 2.27
C ILE A 112 7.52 -0.87 2.84
N ILE A 113 6.73 -1.69 2.15
CA ILE A 113 5.40 -2.07 2.63
C ILE A 113 5.53 -2.82 3.96
N ARG A 114 6.47 -3.76 4.07
CA ARG A 114 6.72 -4.52 5.31
C ARG A 114 7.20 -3.63 6.45
N ALA A 115 8.14 -2.71 6.20
CA ALA A 115 8.66 -1.80 7.20
C ALA A 115 7.57 -0.83 7.69
N ALA A 116 6.75 -0.30 6.78
CA ALA A 116 5.62 0.56 7.13
C ALA A 116 4.57 -0.19 7.98
N LEU A 117 4.24 -1.43 7.63
CA LEU A 117 3.32 -2.28 8.41
C LEU A 117 3.89 -2.62 9.81
N LYS A 118 5.19 -2.94 9.90
CA LYS A 118 5.87 -3.23 11.18
C LYS A 118 5.76 -2.07 12.17
N HIS A 119 5.88 -0.83 11.69
CA HIS A 119 5.89 0.39 12.51
C HIS A 119 4.55 1.12 12.59
N ASN A 120 3.48 0.51 12.07
CA ASN A 120 2.15 1.10 11.97
C ASN A 120 2.14 2.48 11.28
N ALA A 121 2.98 2.66 10.26
CA ALA A 121 3.13 3.90 9.49
C ALA A 121 2.21 3.92 8.26
N VAL A 122 0.91 3.68 8.48
CA VAL A 122 -0.10 3.53 7.42
C VAL A 122 -0.29 4.83 6.62
N ASP A 123 -0.21 5.98 7.27
CA ASP A 123 -0.37 7.29 6.63
C ASP A 123 0.73 7.54 5.58
N LEU A 124 1.97 7.18 5.93
CA LEU A 124 3.13 7.28 5.05
C LEU A 124 2.99 6.34 3.85
N LEU A 125 2.47 5.13 4.09
CA LEU A 125 2.21 4.16 3.03
C LEU A 125 1.14 4.66 2.05
N PHE A 126 0.04 5.23 2.54
CA PHE A 126 -0.99 5.80 1.65
C PHE A 126 -0.49 7.03 0.88
N LYS A 127 0.33 7.89 1.49
CA LYS A 127 0.98 9.01 0.79
C LYS A 127 1.75 8.50 -0.43
N VAL A 128 2.58 7.48 -0.25
CA VAL A 128 3.40 6.89 -1.31
C VAL A 128 2.57 6.15 -2.36
N LEU A 129 1.63 5.30 -1.93
CA LEU A 129 0.79 4.52 -2.85
C LEU A 129 -0.19 5.40 -3.64
N SER A 130 -0.51 6.59 -3.14
CA SER A 130 -1.36 7.56 -3.84
C SER A 130 -0.64 8.29 -4.99
N ASP A 131 0.70 8.28 -5.00
CA ASP A 131 1.54 8.95 -5.99
C ASP A 131 2.60 8.00 -6.59
N PRO A 132 2.16 6.95 -7.31
CA PRO A 132 3.07 5.95 -7.87
C PRO A 132 4.01 6.51 -8.94
N ILE A 133 3.70 7.67 -9.52
CA ILE A 133 4.52 8.29 -10.56
C ILE A 133 5.85 8.77 -9.95
N ASN A 134 5.77 9.46 -8.81
CA ASN A 134 6.91 10.09 -8.16
C ASN A 134 7.72 9.13 -7.28
N TYR A 135 7.07 8.19 -6.60
CA TYR A 135 7.76 7.25 -5.71
C TYR A 135 8.09 5.91 -6.38
N GLY A 136 7.32 5.50 -7.40
CA GLY A 136 7.55 4.24 -8.11
C GLY A 136 7.40 3.00 -7.23
N ILE A 137 6.49 3.02 -6.25
CA ILE A 137 6.24 1.89 -5.35
C ILE A 137 4.90 1.27 -5.71
N PHE A 138 4.95 0.03 -6.20
CA PHE A 138 3.78 -0.75 -6.59
C PHE A 138 3.53 -1.90 -5.60
N LEU A 139 2.28 -2.37 -5.56
CA LEU A 139 1.95 -3.52 -4.74
C LEU A 139 2.24 -4.80 -5.55
N ASN A 140 2.67 -5.85 -4.86
CA ASN A 140 2.64 -7.20 -5.38
C ASN A 140 1.49 -7.99 -4.74
N GLU A 141 1.12 -9.16 -5.26
CA GLU A 141 -0.09 -9.87 -4.80
C GLU A 141 0.00 -10.25 -3.32
N HIS A 142 1.19 -10.58 -2.84
CA HIS A 142 1.40 -10.94 -1.43
C HIS A 142 1.27 -9.72 -0.50
N SER A 143 1.96 -8.62 -0.83
CA SER A 143 1.92 -7.37 -0.05
C SER A 143 0.54 -6.72 -0.07
N ALA A 144 -0.20 -6.81 -1.17
CA ALA A 144 -1.60 -6.40 -1.23
C ALA A 144 -2.45 -7.19 -0.23
N CYS A 145 -2.29 -8.52 -0.17
CA CYS A 145 -2.99 -9.36 0.81
C CYS A 145 -2.61 -8.98 2.24
N LEU A 146 -1.31 -8.77 2.52
CA LEU A 146 -0.83 -8.35 3.84
C LEU A 146 -1.43 -7.02 4.29
N LEU A 147 -1.44 -6.04 3.39
CA LEU A 147 -1.93 -4.70 3.69
C LEU A 147 -3.45 -4.69 3.91
N VAL A 148 -4.22 -5.41 3.09
CA VAL A 148 -5.67 -5.54 3.26
C VAL A 148 -6.00 -6.24 4.59
N ASP A 149 -5.33 -7.35 4.91
CA ASP A 149 -5.52 -8.07 6.17
C ASP A 149 -5.22 -7.18 7.38
N TYR A 150 -4.07 -6.49 7.37
CA TYR A 150 -3.69 -5.54 8.43
C TYR A 150 -4.71 -4.42 8.64
N LEU A 151 -5.22 -3.84 7.56
CA LEU A 151 -6.21 -2.75 7.62
C LEU A 151 -7.57 -3.24 8.13
N LEU A 152 -7.99 -4.45 7.75
CA LEU A 152 -9.21 -5.05 8.26
C LEU A 152 -9.09 -5.42 9.74
N GLU A 153 -7.95 -5.96 10.17
CA GLU A 153 -7.68 -6.27 11.58
C GLU A 153 -7.65 -5.00 12.46
N SER A 154 -7.16 -3.88 11.93
CA SER A 154 -7.18 -2.57 12.60
C SER A 154 -8.51 -1.82 12.50
N ASN A 155 -9.57 -2.45 11.98
CA ASN A 155 -10.89 -1.86 11.70
C ASN A 155 -10.86 -0.65 10.73
N ASN A 156 -9.77 -0.46 9.98
CA ASN A 156 -9.66 0.56 8.94
C ASN A 156 -10.21 0.03 7.60
N VAL A 157 -11.54 -0.15 7.55
CA VAL A 157 -12.24 -0.67 6.37
C VAL A 157 -12.12 0.27 5.17
N ALA A 158 -12.12 1.59 5.39
CA ALA A 158 -11.95 2.58 4.31
C ALA A 158 -10.58 2.50 3.65
N GLY A 159 -9.52 2.34 4.46
CA GLY A 159 -8.17 2.07 3.96
C GLY A 159 -8.10 0.76 3.18
N ALA A 160 -8.67 -0.32 3.71
CA ALA A 160 -8.68 -1.62 3.04
C ALA A 160 -9.38 -1.54 1.66
N ALA A 161 -10.51 -0.84 1.58
CA ALA A 161 -11.21 -0.58 0.33
C ALA A 161 -10.37 0.27 -0.64
N LYS A 162 -9.63 1.26 -0.15
CA LYS A 162 -8.70 2.03 -1.00
C LYS A 162 -7.64 1.13 -1.60
N VAL A 163 -7.03 0.25 -0.81
CA VAL A 163 -6.03 -0.68 -1.30
C VAL A 163 -6.62 -1.60 -2.38
N ALA A 164 -7.85 -2.08 -2.19
CA ALA A 164 -8.56 -2.83 -3.23
C ALA A 164 -8.71 -2.02 -4.53
N THR A 165 -9.00 -0.71 -4.46
CA THR A 165 -9.02 0.13 -5.67
C THR A 165 -7.65 0.26 -6.35
N ILE A 166 -6.56 0.31 -5.58
CA ILE A 166 -5.20 0.36 -6.12
C ILE A 166 -4.85 -0.96 -6.82
N VAL A 167 -5.18 -2.10 -6.22
CA VAL A 167 -5.01 -3.43 -6.82
C VAL A 167 -5.77 -3.53 -8.15
N MET A 168 -7.00 -2.98 -8.20
CA MET A 168 -7.78 -2.91 -9.45
C MET A 168 -7.14 -1.98 -10.49
N GLN A 169 -6.62 -0.82 -10.07
CA GLN A 169 -5.92 0.12 -10.96
C GLN A 169 -4.62 -0.45 -11.55
N GLN A 170 -3.94 -1.32 -10.80
CA GLN A 170 -2.75 -2.05 -11.25
C GLN A 170 -3.09 -3.32 -12.05
N GLU A 171 -4.38 -3.61 -12.28
CA GLU A 171 -4.88 -4.80 -12.99
C GLU A 171 -4.34 -6.14 -12.43
N MET A 172 -4.11 -6.20 -11.11
CA MET A 172 -3.55 -7.36 -10.43
C MET A 172 -4.60 -8.45 -10.18
N PHE A 173 -5.01 -9.18 -11.23
CA PHE A 173 -6.10 -10.19 -11.14
C PHE A 173 -5.63 -11.65 -11.10
N SER A 174 -4.32 -11.90 -11.16
CA SER A 174 -3.77 -13.27 -11.25
C SER A 174 -4.00 -14.10 -9.99
N SER A 175 -4.03 -13.49 -8.81
CA SER A 175 -4.19 -14.19 -7.53
C SER A 175 -5.65 -14.25 -7.10
N THR A 176 -6.23 -15.44 -7.07
CA THR A 176 -7.61 -15.66 -6.56
C THR A 176 -7.76 -15.17 -5.12
N LEU A 177 -6.74 -15.36 -4.27
CA LEU A 177 -6.78 -14.93 -2.88
C LEU A 177 -6.84 -13.40 -2.77
N ALA A 178 -5.97 -12.69 -3.51
CA ALA A 178 -5.97 -11.23 -3.53
C ALA A 178 -7.31 -10.67 -4.00
N ASN A 179 -7.88 -11.26 -5.06
CA ASN A 179 -9.19 -10.88 -5.59
C ASN A 179 -10.30 -11.04 -4.54
N ILE A 180 -10.36 -12.19 -3.86
CA ILE A 180 -11.38 -12.46 -2.84
C ILE A 180 -11.24 -11.49 -1.66
N LEU A 181 -10.02 -11.25 -1.19
CA LEU A 181 -9.76 -10.28 -0.11
C LEU A 181 -10.17 -8.86 -0.50
N CYS A 182 -9.85 -8.43 -1.72
CA CYS A 182 -10.25 -7.12 -2.22
C CYS A 182 -11.77 -6.98 -2.31
N ILE A 183 -12.47 -7.99 -2.85
CA ILE A 183 -13.94 -8.01 -2.89
C ILE A 183 -14.51 -7.98 -1.47
N TYR A 184 -13.95 -8.76 -0.54
CA TYR A 184 -14.37 -8.75 0.85
C TYR A 184 -14.22 -7.37 1.50
N ALA A 185 -13.08 -6.69 1.31
CA ALA A 185 -12.85 -5.35 1.81
C ALA A 185 -13.86 -4.33 1.23
N LEU A 186 -14.15 -4.41 -0.07
CA LEU A 186 -15.14 -3.56 -0.73
C LEU A 186 -16.56 -3.83 -0.22
N LEU A 187 -16.96 -5.09 -0.03
CA LEU A 187 -18.25 -5.44 0.56
C LEU A 187 -18.38 -4.87 1.97
N LYS A 188 -17.33 -5.03 2.81
CA LYS A 188 -17.30 -4.42 4.15
C LYS A 188 -17.44 -2.91 4.11
N TRP A 189 -16.84 -2.25 3.13
CA TRP A 189 -17.01 -0.82 2.96
C TRP A 189 -18.45 -0.42 2.59
N THR A 190 -19.16 -1.24 1.80
CA THR A 190 -20.59 -0.99 1.51
C THR A 190 -21.51 -1.19 2.72
N GLU A 191 -21.10 -1.97 3.72
CA GLU A 191 -21.84 -2.14 4.97
C GLU A 191 -21.72 -0.92 5.90
N LEU A 192 -20.73 -0.04 5.71
CA LEU A 192 -20.52 1.15 6.54
C LEU A 192 -21.65 2.19 6.34
N SER A 193 -21.83 3.08 7.33
CA SER A 193 -22.75 4.21 7.19
C SER A 193 -22.26 5.18 6.10
N PRO A 194 -23.14 5.93 5.41
CA PRO A 194 -22.74 6.87 4.36
C PRO A 194 -21.70 7.91 4.83
N SER A 195 -21.75 8.32 6.10
CA SER A 195 -20.78 9.23 6.72
C SER A 195 -19.37 8.65 6.86
N GLN A 196 -19.25 7.32 6.97
CA GLN A 196 -17.98 6.59 7.11
C GLN A 196 -17.44 6.11 5.75
N ARG A 197 -18.25 6.16 4.69
CA ARG A 197 -17.85 5.84 3.30
C ARG A 197 -17.08 6.97 2.63
N LEU A 198 -16.18 7.60 3.37
CA LEU A 198 -15.26 8.59 2.84
C LEU A 198 -13.87 7.97 2.89
N PHE A 199 -13.16 8.02 1.76
CA PHE A 199 -11.71 7.82 1.83
C PHE A 199 -11.18 9.00 2.62
N ASP A 200 -10.61 8.72 3.79
CA ASP A 200 -10.13 9.76 4.70
C ASP A 200 -9.24 10.76 3.96
N LYS A 201 -9.19 12.03 4.38
CA LYS A 201 -8.35 13.05 3.73
C LYS A 201 -6.86 12.67 3.71
N VAL A 202 -6.45 11.75 4.58
CA VAL A 202 -5.10 11.15 4.64
C VAL A 202 -4.78 10.31 3.38
N VAL A 203 -5.81 9.86 2.66
CA VAL A 203 -5.72 8.90 1.55
C VAL A 203 -5.68 9.58 0.17
N LEU A 204 -6.04 10.85 0.11
CA LEU A 204 -5.93 11.65 -1.12
C LEU A 204 -4.66 12.49 -1.01
N PRO A 205 -3.78 12.48 -2.03
CA PRO A 205 -2.67 13.41 -2.04
C PRO A 205 -3.28 14.82 -1.95
N PRO A 206 -2.64 15.76 -1.23
CA PRO A 206 -3.08 17.14 -1.30
C PRO A 206 -3.05 17.52 -2.78
N VAL A 207 -4.23 17.83 -3.33
CA VAL A 207 -4.30 18.46 -4.65
C VAL A 207 -3.45 19.71 -4.49
N LYS A 208 -2.23 19.70 -5.07
CA LYS A 208 -1.53 20.95 -5.30
C LYS A 208 -2.51 21.73 -6.13
N GLN A 209 -3.10 22.77 -5.55
CA GLN A 209 -3.68 23.82 -6.35
C GLN A 209 -2.50 24.39 -7.12
N GLU A 210 -2.22 23.81 -8.29
CA GLU A 210 -1.53 24.57 -9.31
C GLU A 210 -2.40 25.82 -9.46
N GLU A 211 -1.85 26.97 -9.10
CA GLU A 211 -2.44 28.25 -9.48
C GLU A 211 -2.50 28.20 -11.01
N VAL A 212 -3.64 27.76 -11.53
CA VAL A 212 -3.90 27.76 -12.96
C VAL A 212 -3.86 29.22 -13.35
N ASN A 213 -2.76 29.61 -14.00
CA ASN A 213 -2.58 30.97 -14.49
C ASN A 213 -3.80 31.29 -15.37
N GLU A 214 -4.35 32.50 -15.27
CA GLU A 214 -5.61 32.85 -15.95
C GLU A 214 -5.54 32.63 -17.48
N GLU A 215 -4.33 32.64 -18.04
CA GLU A 215 -4.03 32.33 -19.45
C GLU A 215 -4.28 30.85 -19.85
N ASP A 216 -4.07 29.90 -18.94
CA ASP A 216 -4.29 28.47 -19.19
C ASP A 216 -5.79 28.14 -19.21
N GLN A 217 -6.60 28.85 -18.41
CA GLN A 217 -8.06 28.72 -18.45
C GLN A 217 -8.66 29.23 -19.76
N VAL A 218 -8.08 30.28 -20.35
CA VAL A 218 -8.51 30.82 -21.66
C VAL A 218 -8.18 29.83 -22.77
N THR A 219 -7.02 29.18 -22.70
CA THR A 219 -6.58 28.20 -23.72
C THR A 219 -7.47 26.95 -23.72
N LEU A 220 -7.83 26.42 -22.55
CA LEU A 220 -8.74 25.27 -22.43
C LEU A 220 -10.18 25.58 -22.86
N ARG A 221 -10.69 26.79 -22.55
CA ARG A 221 -12.01 27.23 -23.06
C ARG A 221 -12.01 27.38 -24.58
N ASN A 222 -10.94 27.92 -25.16
CA ASN A 222 -10.83 28.08 -26.60
C ASN A 222 -10.74 26.74 -27.34
N LEU A 223 -10.03 25.75 -26.79
CA LEU A 223 -9.98 24.39 -27.35
C LEU A 223 -11.36 23.71 -27.33
N HIS A 224 -12.12 23.84 -26.24
CA HIS A 224 -13.48 23.31 -26.13
C HIS A 224 -14.44 23.95 -27.15
N ILE A 225 -14.31 25.26 -27.39
CA ILE A 225 -15.13 25.96 -28.39
C ILE A 225 -14.77 25.52 -29.82
N THR A 226 -13.48 25.35 -30.14
CA THR A 226 -13.07 24.90 -31.49
C THR A 226 -13.44 23.45 -31.81
N ALA A 227 -13.48 22.56 -30.81
CA ALA A 227 -13.90 21.17 -30.99
C ALA A 227 -15.41 21.05 -31.23
N PHE A 228 -16.23 21.93 -30.64
CA PHE A 228 -17.67 21.97 -30.91
C PHE A 228 -18.01 22.61 -32.25
N ASP A 229 -17.28 23.63 -32.68
CA ASP A 229 -17.56 24.34 -33.93
C ASP A 229 -17.16 23.53 -35.18
N THR A 230 -16.17 22.63 -35.05
CA THR A 230 -15.75 21.73 -36.15
C THR A 230 -16.66 20.50 -36.33
N SER A 231 -17.45 20.13 -35.33
CA SER A 231 -18.36 18.98 -35.41
C SER A 231 -19.78 19.32 -35.91
N CYS A 232 -20.08 20.60 -36.17
CA CYS A 232 -21.38 21.06 -36.71
C CYS A 232 -21.34 21.52 -38.18
N ARG A 233 -20.27 21.22 -38.92
CA ARG A 233 -20.22 21.41 -40.38
C ARG A 233 -19.92 20.11 -41.12
N LEU A 234 -20.88 19.17 -41.09
CA LEU A 234 -21.15 18.19 -42.15
C LEU A 234 -22.65 17.93 -42.22
#